data_AF-A0A392SRG2-F1
#
_entry.id   AF-A0A392SRG2-F1
#
_cell.length_a   1.000
_cell.length_b   1.000
_cell.length_c   1.000
_cell.angle_alpha   90.00
_cell.angle_beta   90.00
_cell.angle_gamma   90.00
#
_symmetry.space_group_name_H-M   'P 1'
#
loop_
_entity.id
_entity.type
_entity.pdbx_description
1 polymer ?
#
loop_
_entity_poly.entity_id
_entity_poly.type
_entity_poly.pdbx_seq_one_letter_code
_entity_poly.pdbx_strand_id
1 'polypeptide(L)'
;VTVPAYFNDAQRKATKDAGAIAGLNVMRIINEPTAAALAYGHERINNVGKRNVFIFDLGGGTFDVSLLTLKDNNFEVKATSGDTHLGGEDFDNRMVNH
;
A
#
# COMPACT_ATOMS: atom_id res chain seq x y z
N VAL A 1 0.04 -10.23 4.43
CA VAL A 1 -0.89 -9.18 4.89
C VAL A 1 -0.28 -7.84 4.52
N THR A 2 -1.06 -6.93 3.95
CA THR A 2 -0.62 -5.58 3.59
C THR A 2 -0.83 -4.61 4.76
N VAL A 3 -0.01 -3.55 4.84
CA VAL A 3 -0.17 -2.43 5.77
C VAL A 3 0.22 -1.11 5.07
N PRO A 4 -0.24 0.04 5.56
CA PRO A 4 0.20 1.33 5.05
C PRO A 4 1.71 1.50 5.11
N ALA A 5 2.29 2.22 4.14
CA ALA A 5 3.74 2.36 4.02
C ALA A 5 4.38 3.03 5.24
N TYR A 6 3.67 3.97 5.86
CA TYR A 6 4.11 4.75 7.02
C TYR A 6 3.93 4.03 8.37
N PHE A 7 3.39 2.81 8.40
CA PHE A 7 3.29 2.04 9.65
C PHE A 7 4.68 1.81 10.26
N ASN A 8 4.80 2.15 11.54
CA ASN A 8 6.00 1.87 12.33
C ASN A 8 6.08 0.40 12.76
N ASP A 9 7.21 0.00 13.35
CA ASP A 9 7.46 -1.39 13.75
C ASP A 9 6.43 -1.91 14.77
N ALA A 10 5.97 -1.07 15.69
CA ALA A 10 4.98 -1.45 16.68
C ALA A 10 3.61 -1.74 16.04
N GLN A 11 3.17 -0.89 15.11
CA GLN A 11 1.93 -1.10 14.35
C GLN A 11 2.01 -2.34 13.46
N ARG A 12 3.15 -2.58 12.79
CA ARG A 12 3.38 -3.79 11.99
C ARG A 12 3.31 -5.07 12.84
N LYS A 13 3.91 -5.03 14.03
CA LYS A 13 3.84 -6.14 14.97
C LYS A 13 2.41 -6.38 15.42
N ALA A 14 1.69 -5.32 15.77
CA ALA A 14 0.28 -5.43 16.17
C ALA A 14 -0.58 -6.09 15.08
N THR A 15 -0.40 -5.72 13.80
CA THR A 15 -1.10 -6.39 12.69
C THR A 15 -0.75 -7.87 12.57
N LYS A 16 0.53 -8.23 12.76
CA LYS A 16 0.98 -9.63 12.73
C LYS A 16 0.37 -10.45 13.88
N ASP A 17 0.39 -9.88 15.09
CA ASP A 17 -0.15 -10.51 16.30
C ASP A 17 -1.66 -10.68 16.18
N ALA A 18 -2.38 -9.69 15.63
CA ALA A 18 -3.81 -9.80 15.33
C ALA A 18 -4.12 -10.96 14.37
N GLY A 19 -3.29 -11.15 13.34
CA GLY A 19 -3.42 -12.30 12.45
C GLY A 19 -3.21 -13.64 13.18
N ALA A 20 -2.24 -13.72 14.09
CA ALA A 20 -2.01 -14.92 14.90
C ALA A 20 -3.19 -15.22 15.85
N ILE A 21 -3.75 -14.18 16.49
CA ILE A 21 -4.96 -14.29 17.33
C ILE A 21 -6.15 -14.82 16.52
N ALA A 22 -6.28 -14.39 15.26
CA ALA A 22 -7.30 -14.89 14.34
C ALA A 22 -7.00 -16.31 13.79
N GLY A 23 -5.94 -16.97 14.25
CA GLY A 23 -5.54 -18.31 13.81
C GLY A 23 -4.81 -18.35 12.47
N LEU A 24 -4.33 -17.21 11.96
CA LEU A 24 -3.62 -17.12 10.69
C LEU A 24 -2.10 -17.17 10.89
N ASN A 25 -1.42 -17.98 10.07
CA ASN A 25 0.03 -17.92 9.95
C ASN A 25 0.46 -16.73 9.06
N VAL A 26 0.73 -15.58 9.67
CA VAL A 26 1.17 -14.37 8.94
C VAL A 26 2.64 -14.48 8.55
N MET A 27 2.88 -15.05 7.36
CA MET A 27 4.23 -15.26 6.78
C MET A 27 5.02 -13.97 6.58
N ARG A 28 4.35 -12.90 6.13
CA ARG A 28 4.99 -11.61 5.84
C ARG A 28 4.00 -10.45 5.94
N ILE A 29 4.47 -9.35 6.51
CA ILE A 29 3.87 -8.02 6.40
C ILE A 29 4.56 -7.30 5.24
N ILE A 30 3.78 -6.78 4.30
CA ILE A 30 4.28 -6.04 3.13
C ILE A 30 3.60 -4.68 3.05
N ASN A 31 4.25 -3.69 2.46
CA ASN A 31 3.64 -2.38 2.27
C ASN A 31 2.60 -2.44 1.15
N GLU A 32 1.49 -1.75 1.32
CA GLU A 32 0.43 -1.59 0.31
C GLU A 32 0.95 -1.14 -1.07
N PRO A 33 1.73 -0.04 -1.19
CA PRO A 33 2.21 0.38 -2.51
C PRO A 33 3.15 -0.66 -3.14
N THR A 34 3.92 -1.40 -2.34
CA THR A 34 4.75 -2.49 -2.86
C THR A 34 3.89 -3.66 -3.35
N ALA A 35 2.83 -4.02 -2.63
CA ALA A 35 1.90 -5.07 -3.04
C ALA A 35 1.17 -4.71 -4.34
N ALA A 36 0.69 -3.46 -4.45
CA ALA A 36 0.06 -2.94 -5.66
C ALA A 36 1.05 -2.93 -6.85
N ALA A 37 2.30 -2.52 -6.63
CA ALA A 37 3.33 -2.58 -7.65
C ALA A 37 3.64 -4.01 -8.11
N LEU A 38 3.73 -4.96 -7.17
CA LEU A 38 3.95 -6.37 -7.46
C LEU A 38 2.80 -6.94 -8.31
N ALA A 39 1.55 -6.62 -7.97
CA ALA A 39 0.40 -7.04 -8.76
C ALA A 39 0.44 -6.44 -10.18
N TYR A 40 0.70 -5.14 -10.29
CA TYR A 40 0.82 -4.45 -11.59
C TYR A 40 1.96 -5.01 -12.44
N GLY A 41 3.11 -5.27 -11.82
CA GLY A 41 4.32 -5.78 -12.44
C GLY A 41 4.15 -7.23 -12.89
N HIS A 42 3.57 -8.09 -12.05
CA HIS A 42 3.36 -9.53 -12.31
C HIS A 42 2.55 -9.78 -13.59
N GLU A 43 1.52 -9.00 -13.85
CA GLU A 43 0.71 -9.11 -15.07
C GLU A 43 1.45 -8.64 -16.34
N ARG A 44 2.55 -7.91 -16.20
CA ARG A 44 3.22 -7.19 -17.29
C ARG A 44 4.71 -7.52 -17.43
N ILE A 45 5.18 -8.61 -16.79
CA ILE A 45 6.60 -9.02 -16.71
C ILE A 45 7.21 -9.26 -18.10
N ASN A 46 6.42 -9.70 -19.08
CA ASN A 46 6.99 -10.28 -20.28
C ASN A 46 7.46 -9.31 -21.38
N ASN A 47 7.42 -7.97 -21.22
CA ASN A 47 7.63 -7.13 -22.41
C ASN A 47 8.21 -5.71 -22.28
N VAL A 48 8.72 -5.24 -21.13
CA VAL A 48 9.16 -3.82 -21.11
C VAL A 48 10.28 -3.59 -20.11
N GLY A 49 11.29 -2.84 -20.54
CA GLY A 49 12.43 -2.40 -19.72
C GLY A 49 12.03 -1.46 -18.57
N LYS A 50 13.00 -0.70 -18.07
CA LYS A 50 12.83 0.21 -16.91
C LYS A 50 11.58 1.10 -17.07
N ARG A 51 10.67 1.04 -16.10
CA ARG A 51 9.45 1.86 -16.03
C ARG A 51 9.33 2.55 -14.69
N ASN A 52 8.80 3.77 -14.70
CA ASN A 52 8.38 4.44 -13.47
C ASN A 52 6.86 4.29 -13.34
N VAL A 53 6.39 3.90 -12.17
CA VAL A 53 4.98 3.69 -11.84
C VAL A 53 4.63 4.62 -10.69
N PHE A 54 3.58 5.39 -10.89
CA PHE A 54 2.97 6.21 -9.84
C PHE A 54 1.77 5.45 -9.28
N ILE A 55 1.77 5.21 -7.98
CA ILE A 55 0.69 4.57 -7.24
C ILE A 55 -0.09 5.66 -6.54
N PHE A 56 -1.40 5.62 -6.76
CA PHE A 56 -2.40 6.45 -6.10
C PHE A 56 -3.31 5.51 -5.32
N ASP A 57 -3.29 5.63 -3.99
CA ASP A 57 -4.10 4.83 -3.08
C ASP A 57 -4.94 5.76 -2.21
N LEU A 58 -6.24 5.85 -2.52
CA LEU A 58 -7.20 6.65 -1.76
C LEU A 58 -8.18 5.69 -1.09
N GLY A 59 -7.89 5.36 0.16
CA GLY A 59 -8.63 4.41 0.97
C GLY A 59 -9.78 5.04 1.74
N GLY A 60 -10.25 4.32 2.76
CA GLY A 60 -11.36 4.76 3.61
C GLY A 60 -11.01 5.93 4.53
N GLY A 61 -9.80 5.99 5.07
CA GLY A 61 -9.37 7.08 5.96
C GLY A 61 -7.95 7.58 5.70
N THR A 62 -7.28 7.06 4.68
CA THR A 62 -5.89 7.39 4.36
C THR A 62 -5.74 7.59 2.86
N PHE A 63 -4.86 8.50 2.50
CA PHE A 63 -4.48 8.80 1.13
C PHE A 63 -2.97 8.67 1.01
N ASP A 64 -2.50 7.70 0.24
CA ASP A 64 -1.09 7.42 0.05
C ASP A 64 -0.72 7.49 -1.43
N VAL A 65 0.42 8.11 -1.72
CA VAL A 65 1.02 8.12 -3.05
C VAL A 65 2.45 7.63 -3.00
N SER A 66 2.84 6.86 -4.02
CA SER A 66 4.21 6.37 -4.14
C SER A 66 4.69 6.36 -5.58
N LEU A 67 5.93 6.79 -5.79
CA LEU A 67 6.62 6.64 -7.07
C LEU A 67 7.60 5.48 -6.97
N LEU A 68 7.48 4.51 -7.86
CA LEU A 68 8.35 3.34 -7.93
C LEU A 68 9.02 3.25 -9.29
N THR A 69 10.22 2.69 -9.32
CA THR A 69 10.86 2.22 -10.54
C THR A 69 10.78 0.69 -10.57
N LEU A 70 10.22 0.15 -11.64
CA LEU A 70 10.21 -1.26 -11.97
C LEU A 70 11.31 -1.50 -13.00
N LYS A 71 12.23 -2.41 -12.69
CA LYS A 71 13.25 -2.87 -13.63
C LYS A 71 13.45 -4.37 -13.45
N ASP A 72 13.23 -5.13 -14.51
CA ASP A 72 13.24 -6.59 -14.49
C ASP A 72 12.26 -7.11 -13.42
N ASN A 73 12.75 -7.77 -12.37
CA ASN A 73 11.96 -8.21 -11.21
C ASN A 73 12.21 -7.38 -9.94
N ASN A 74 12.89 -6.24 -10.05
CA ASN A 74 13.18 -5.38 -8.93
C ASN A 74 12.23 -4.17 -8.87
N PHE A 75 11.74 -3.90 -7.66
CA PHE A 75 10.83 -2.80 -7.34
C PHE A 75 11.55 -1.85 -6.40
N GLU A 76 11.83 -0.65 -6.87
CA GLU A 76 12.52 0.36 -6.07
C GLU A 76 11.58 1.53 -5.78
N VAL A 77 11.31 1.78 -4.50
CA VAL A 77 10.53 2.95 -4.07
C VAL A 77 11.43 4.17 -4.17
N LYS A 78 10.98 5.19 -4.92
CA LYS A 78 11.70 6.46 -5.12
C LYS A 78 11.23 7.55 -4.18
N ALA A 79 9.92 7.60 -3.93
CA ALA A 79 9.31 8.54 -3.02
C ALA A 79 7.96 8.00 -2.55
N THR A 80 7.59 8.34 -1.33
CA THR A 80 6.27 8.08 -0.74
C THR A 80 5.84 9.33 0.01
N SER A 81 4.57 9.70 -0.12
CA SER A 81 3.93 10.79 0.61
C SER A 81 2.44 10.48 0.77
N GLY A 82 1.70 11.27 1.54
CA GLY A 82 0.29 11.03 1.75
C GLY A 82 -0.32 11.90 2.85
N ASP A 83 -1.58 11.65 3.13
CA ASP A 83 -2.34 12.17 4.25
C ASP A 83 -2.98 11.00 5.01
N THR A 84 -2.70 10.94 6.31
CA THR A 84 -3.14 9.84 7.18
C THR A 84 -4.55 10.04 7.72
N HIS A 85 -5.20 11.17 7.39
CA HIS A 85 -6.55 11.54 7.81
C HIS A 85 -7.37 12.09 6.64
N LEU A 86 -7.19 11.52 5.45
CA LEU A 86 -7.97 11.84 4.26
C LEU A 86 -8.41 10.54 3.59
N GLY A 87 -9.71 10.33 3.42
CA GLY A 87 -10.23 9.16 2.71
C GLY A 87 -11.72 9.24 2.40
N GLY A 88 -12.29 8.10 2.04
CA GLY A 88 -13.72 7.95 1.77
C GLY A 88 -14.64 8.43 2.89
N GLU A 89 -14.22 8.27 4.16
CA GLU A 89 -14.96 8.75 5.33
C GLU A 89 -15.20 10.27 5.29
N ASP A 90 -14.24 11.05 4.79
CA ASP A 90 -14.43 12.50 4.64
C ASP A 90 -15.48 12.84 3.59
N PHE A 91 -15.57 12.06 2.52
CA PHE A 91 -16.59 12.23 1.50
C PHE A 91 -17.97 11.85 2.02
N ASP A 92 -18.07 10.73 2.73
CA ASP A 92 -19.30 10.29 3.38
C ASP A 92 -19.78 11.33 4.40
N ASN A 93 -18.89 11.83 5.26
CA ASN A 93 -19.20 12.88 6.23
C ASN A 93 -19.68 14.17 5.55
N ARG A 94 -19.05 14.59 4.44
CA ARG A 94 -19.51 15.75 3.68
C ARG A 94 -20.89 15.53 3.05
N MET A 95 -21.18 14.32 2.59
CA MET A 95 -22.46 13.97 1.98
C MET A 95 -23.60 13.94 3.01
N VAL A 96 -23.34 13.45 4.23
CA VAL A 96 -24.34 13.42 5.33
C VAL A 96 -24.65 14.83 5.87
N ASN A 97 -23.65 15.73 5.88
CA ASN A 97 -23.81 17.09 6.38
C ASN A 97 -24.50 18.06 5.39
N HIS A 98 -24.94 17.58 4.23
CA HIS A 98 -25.60 18.38 3.19
C HIS A 98 -27.02 17.88 2.94
#